data_AF-B7QEB7-F1
#
_entry.id   AF-B7QEB7-F1
#
_cell.length_a   1.000
_cell.length_b   1.000
_cell.length_c   1.000
_cell.angle_alpha   90.00
_cell.angle_beta   90.00
_cell.angle_gamma   90.00
#
_symmetry.space_group_name_H-M   'P 1'
#
loop_
_entity.id
_entity.type
_entity.pdbx_description
1 polymer ?
#
loop_
_entity_poly.entity_id
_entity_poly.type
_entity_poly.pdbx_seq_one_letter_code
_entity_poly.pdbx_strand_id
1 'polypeptide(L)'
;MFGYNNQWMVLDYKIFTPGSAIGKNTLWILEQMPNITRAKDVSEYLQSQKYWASYNVAFFPAIFNISGQPDMVKKYGNYYSHDMCPRAQIFRREQSKVEDVDTMSGLMRYNNYTHDPASRCNCTPPYNPAYAIAARCDLFDPKGSYDVPRMTRIPGGAVDMKLTNYAMFKNLEFIAINGPPFHPDGSVLPPFQWSTSGFQDLHDGHPDKWMFGPTYHRWNSCPNL
;
A
#
# COMPACT_ATOMS: atom_id res chain seq x y z
N MET A 1 -17.29 -21.38 -5.24
CA MET A 1 -15.99 -20.93 -4.69
C MET A 1 -15.55 -19.72 -5.53
N PHE A 2 -15.87 -18.50 -5.10
CA PHE A 2 -15.33 -17.30 -5.76
C PHE A 2 -14.09 -16.88 -4.99
N GLY A 3 -12.95 -16.94 -5.68
CA GLY A 3 -11.61 -16.66 -5.15
C GLY A 3 -11.31 -15.17 -4.97
N TYR A 4 -10.05 -14.91 -4.66
CA TYR A 4 -9.41 -13.63 -4.33
C TYR A 4 -10.06 -12.37 -4.97
N ASN A 5 -10.83 -11.60 -4.18
CA ASN A 5 -11.53 -10.38 -4.59
C ASN A 5 -10.60 -9.17 -4.52
N ASN A 6 -10.44 -8.43 -5.63
CA ASN A 6 -9.47 -7.35 -5.75
C ASN A 6 -10.04 -6.14 -6.51
N GLN A 7 -9.34 -5.01 -6.34
CA GLN A 7 -9.30 -3.92 -7.33
C GLN A 7 -8.06 -4.12 -8.20
N TRP A 8 -8.26 -4.36 -9.50
CA TRP A 8 -7.22 -4.44 -10.51
C TRP A 8 -7.05 -3.10 -11.22
N MET A 9 -5.79 -2.69 -11.39
CA MET A 9 -5.40 -1.50 -12.13
C MET A 9 -4.66 -1.94 -13.39
N VAL A 10 -5.18 -1.59 -14.56
CA VAL A 10 -4.55 -1.89 -15.85
C VAL A 10 -4.17 -0.57 -16.51
N LEU A 11 -2.87 -0.27 -16.47
CA LEU A 11 -2.27 0.92 -17.08
C LEU A 11 -1.66 0.55 -18.44
N ASP A 12 -2.15 1.16 -19.52
CA ASP A 12 -1.64 0.90 -20.87
C ASP A 12 -0.60 1.94 -21.29
N TYR A 13 0.68 1.61 -21.07
CA TYR A 13 1.78 2.47 -21.50
C TYR A 13 1.90 2.64 -23.02
N LYS A 14 1.25 1.81 -23.86
CA LYS A 14 1.32 1.93 -25.33
C LYS A 14 0.67 3.21 -25.84
N ILE A 15 -0.32 3.73 -25.11
CA ILE A 15 -1.09 4.92 -25.45
C ILE A 15 -0.74 6.12 -24.56
N PHE A 16 0.22 5.96 -23.65
CA PHE A 16 0.75 7.05 -22.84
C PHE A 16 1.99 7.65 -23.51
N THR A 17 1.97 8.98 -23.67
CA THR A 17 3.08 9.77 -24.19
C THR A 17 3.51 10.80 -23.15
N PRO A 18 4.75 10.76 -22.65
CA PRO A 18 5.25 11.76 -21.70
C PRO A 18 5.07 13.19 -22.21
N GLY A 19 4.66 14.09 -21.32
CA GLY A 19 4.38 15.51 -21.65
C GLY A 19 3.07 15.77 -22.38
N SER A 20 2.32 14.73 -22.80
CA SER A 20 0.99 14.87 -23.40
C SER A 20 -0.13 14.68 -22.38
N ALA A 21 -1.34 15.12 -22.73
CA ALA A 21 -2.53 14.82 -21.94
C ALA A 21 -2.81 13.31 -21.94
N ILE A 22 -3.31 12.78 -20.81
CA ILE A 22 -3.72 11.39 -20.66
C ILE A 22 -4.98 11.15 -21.49
N GLY A 23 -4.87 10.28 -22.49
CA GLY A 23 -5.99 9.91 -23.35
C GLY A 23 -6.92 8.88 -22.71
N LYS A 24 -8.12 8.72 -23.29
CA LYS A 24 -9.05 7.64 -22.92
C LYS A 24 -8.37 6.27 -23.04
N ASN A 25 -8.81 5.33 -22.22
CA ASN A 25 -8.32 3.95 -22.09
C ASN A 25 -6.91 3.79 -21.51
N THR A 26 -6.25 4.86 -21.08
CA THR A 26 -4.91 4.78 -20.47
C THR A 26 -4.92 4.01 -19.15
N LEU A 27 -5.93 4.24 -18.29
CA LEU A 27 -6.08 3.51 -17.02
C LEU A 27 -7.49 2.91 -16.90
N TRP A 28 -7.54 1.60 -16.77
CA TRP A 28 -8.75 0.84 -16.46
C TRP A 28 -8.71 0.31 -15.04
N ILE A 29 -9.84 0.44 -14.35
CA ILE A 29 -10.05 -0.11 -13.01
C ILE A 29 -11.12 -1.18 -13.09
N LEU A 30 -10.84 -2.34 -12.50
CA LEU A 30 -11.78 -3.43 -12.35
C LEU A 30 -11.88 -3.82 -10.87
N GLU A 31 -13.09 -3.95 -10.36
CA GLU A 31 -13.33 -4.49 -9.02
C GLU A 31 -14.26 -5.69 -9.09
N GLN A 32 -13.98 -6.69 -8.25
CA GLN A 32 -14.69 -7.95 -8.23
C GLN A 32 -15.15 -8.29 -6.80
N MET A 33 -16.40 -8.74 -6.69
CA MET A 33 -16.96 -9.46 -5.54
C MET A 33 -17.71 -10.70 -6.06
N PRO A 34 -18.09 -11.66 -5.21
CA PRO A 34 -18.87 -12.81 -5.64
C PRO A 34 -20.11 -12.39 -6.44
N ASN A 35 -20.26 -12.93 -7.65
CA ASN A 35 -21.35 -12.64 -8.59
C ASN A 35 -21.43 -11.21 -9.15
N ILE A 36 -20.43 -10.36 -8.93
CA ILE A 36 -20.44 -8.98 -9.47
C ILE A 36 -19.04 -8.48 -9.80
N THR A 37 -18.87 -8.01 -11.03
CA THR A 37 -17.68 -7.31 -11.49
C THR A 37 -18.08 -5.94 -12.03
N ARG A 38 -17.26 -4.93 -11.78
CA ARG A 38 -17.39 -3.59 -12.37
C ARG A 38 -16.05 -3.21 -12.96
N ALA A 39 -16.07 -2.68 -14.18
CA ALA A 39 -14.88 -2.18 -14.85
C ALA A 39 -15.18 -0.82 -15.49
N LYS A 40 -14.24 0.11 -15.42
CA LYS A 40 -14.38 1.45 -15.99
C LYS A 40 -13.02 2.02 -16.41
N ASP A 41 -13.01 2.68 -17.56
CA ASP A 41 -11.94 3.61 -17.94
C ASP A 41 -11.98 4.84 -17.01
N VAL A 42 -10.92 5.06 -16.24
CA VAL A 42 -10.77 6.18 -15.31
C VAL A 42 -9.69 7.17 -15.77
N SER A 43 -9.31 7.16 -17.04
CA SER A 43 -8.25 8.02 -17.57
C SER A 43 -8.51 9.51 -17.36
N GLU A 44 -9.76 9.95 -17.47
CA GLU A 44 -10.16 11.34 -17.17
C GLU A 44 -9.98 11.69 -15.68
N TYR A 45 -10.28 10.74 -14.79
CA TYR A 45 -10.01 10.89 -13.36
C TYR A 45 -8.51 11.00 -13.10
N LEU A 46 -7.70 10.11 -13.70
CA LEU A 46 -6.24 10.17 -13.59
C LEU A 46 -5.67 11.49 -14.13
N GLN A 47 -6.18 11.97 -15.27
CA GLN A 47 -5.79 13.26 -15.86
C GLN A 47 -6.08 14.44 -14.93
N SER A 48 -7.24 14.44 -14.26
CA SER A 48 -7.67 15.54 -13.39
C SER A 48 -7.00 15.49 -12.01
N GLN A 49 -6.99 14.32 -11.37
CA GLN A 49 -6.45 14.13 -10.02
C GLN A 49 -4.93 14.00 -9.99
N LYS A 50 -4.29 13.64 -11.12
CA LYS A 50 -2.85 13.37 -11.26
C LYS A 50 -2.34 12.10 -10.58
N TYR A 51 -3.21 11.35 -9.90
CA TYR A 51 -2.87 10.05 -9.32
C TYR A 51 -4.09 9.13 -9.26
N TRP A 52 -3.83 7.84 -9.08
CA TRP A 52 -4.80 6.85 -8.64
C TRP A 52 -4.20 6.09 -7.45
N ALA A 53 -4.93 6.00 -6.34
CA ALA A 53 -4.49 5.26 -5.17
C ALA A 53 -5.43 4.08 -4.89
N SER A 54 -4.87 3.00 -4.36
CA SER A 54 -5.61 1.78 -4.01
C SER A 54 -5.19 1.28 -2.64
N TYR A 55 -6.15 0.96 -1.78
CA TYR A 55 -5.91 0.71 -0.35
C TYR A 55 -6.99 -0.18 0.29
N ASN A 56 -7.39 -1.24 -0.42
CA ASN A 56 -8.32 -2.28 0.07
C ASN A 56 -9.73 -1.82 0.45
N VAL A 57 -10.16 -0.64 -0.01
CA VAL A 57 -11.54 -0.19 0.06
C VAL A 57 -12.03 0.01 -1.36
N ALA A 58 -13.21 -0.52 -1.70
CA ALA A 58 -13.72 -0.47 -3.06
C ALA A 58 -14.11 0.95 -3.47
N PHE A 59 -13.73 1.34 -4.68
CA PHE A 59 -14.01 2.62 -5.31
C PHE A 59 -15.41 2.65 -5.93
N PHE A 60 -15.85 1.58 -6.59
CA PHE A 60 -17.16 1.57 -7.23
C PHE A 60 -18.28 1.43 -6.19
N PRO A 61 -19.27 2.34 -6.14
CA PRO A 61 -20.32 2.31 -5.12
C PRO A 61 -21.07 0.98 -5.02
N ALA A 62 -21.30 0.31 -6.15
CA ALA A 62 -21.96 -1.00 -6.17
C ALA A 62 -21.14 -2.08 -5.43
N ILE A 63 -19.81 -2.07 -5.60
CA ILE A 63 -18.90 -3.03 -4.96
C ILE A 63 -18.69 -2.67 -3.48
N PHE A 64 -18.53 -1.38 -3.18
CA PHE A 64 -18.48 -0.88 -1.82
C PHE A 64 -19.72 -1.32 -1.02
N ASN A 65 -20.93 -1.10 -1.57
CA ASN A 65 -22.18 -1.44 -0.90
C ASN A 65 -22.34 -2.95 -0.67
N ILE A 66 -22.11 -3.79 -1.69
CA ILE A 66 -22.31 -5.24 -1.56
C ILE A 66 -21.27 -5.91 -0.65
N SER A 67 -20.10 -5.30 -0.47
CA SER A 67 -19.04 -5.81 0.41
C SER A 67 -19.32 -5.63 1.91
N GLY A 68 -20.41 -4.95 2.28
CA GLY A 68 -20.75 -4.65 3.68
C GLY A 68 -19.95 -3.49 4.29
N GLN A 69 -19.16 -2.78 3.48
CA GLN A 69 -18.39 -1.62 3.94
C GLN A 69 -19.26 -0.51 4.57
N PRO A 70 -20.47 -0.17 4.07
CA PRO A 70 -21.31 0.84 4.72
C PRO A 70 -21.62 0.51 6.19
N ASP A 71 -21.89 -0.75 6.51
CA ASP A 71 -22.16 -1.19 7.88
C ASP A 71 -20.90 -1.10 8.75
N MET A 72 -19.74 -1.42 8.18
CA MET A 72 -18.46 -1.27 8.88
C MET A 72 -18.12 0.20 9.14
N VAL A 73 -18.43 1.10 8.19
CA VAL A 73 -18.30 2.55 8.40
C VAL A 73 -19.22 3.03 9.53
N LYS A 74 -20.48 2.58 9.55
CA LYS A 74 -21.42 2.93 10.62
C LYS A 74 -20.94 2.43 11.99
N LYS A 75 -20.34 1.24 12.04
CA LYS A 75 -19.93 0.58 13.29
C LYS A 75 -18.58 1.06 13.82
N TYR A 76 -17.61 1.26 12.93
CA TYR A 76 -16.21 1.49 13.29
C TYR A 76 -15.63 2.79 12.72
N GLY A 77 -16.41 3.55 11.97
CA GLY A 77 -16.03 4.84 11.43
C GLY A 77 -15.13 4.75 10.20
N ASN A 78 -14.26 5.76 10.05
CA ASN A 78 -13.61 6.09 8.79
C ASN A 78 -12.57 5.08 8.30
N TYR A 79 -12.10 4.14 9.12
CA TYR A 79 -11.17 3.10 8.68
C TYR A 79 -11.69 2.32 7.46
N TYR A 80 -13.00 2.10 7.39
CA TYR A 80 -13.68 1.38 6.31
C TYR A 80 -14.23 2.30 5.20
N SER A 81 -14.05 3.62 5.33
CA SER A 81 -14.50 4.59 4.34
C SER A 81 -13.48 4.73 3.21
N HIS A 82 -13.93 4.73 1.95
CA HIS A 82 -13.03 4.86 0.80
C HIS A 82 -12.22 6.16 0.87
N ASP A 83 -12.87 7.29 1.14
CA ASP A 83 -12.22 8.59 1.06
C ASP A 83 -11.58 9.03 2.38
N MET A 84 -11.97 8.41 3.50
CA MET A 84 -11.56 8.85 4.84
C MET A 84 -10.71 7.83 5.60
N CYS A 85 -10.43 6.65 5.03
CA CYS A 85 -9.50 5.72 5.68
C CYS A 85 -8.10 6.35 5.79
N PRO A 86 -7.28 5.92 6.76
CA PRO A 86 -5.93 6.46 6.98
C PRO A 86 -5.08 6.55 5.72
N ARG A 87 -5.07 5.50 4.89
CA ARG A 87 -4.30 5.46 3.64
C ARG A 87 -4.80 6.46 2.61
N ALA A 88 -6.12 6.63 2.48
CA ALA A 88 -6.70 7.65 1.59
C ALA A 88 -6.28 9.06 2.01
N GLN A 89 -6.29 9.34 3.31
CA GLN A 89 -5.86 10.63 3.84
C GLN A 89 -4.36 10.89 3.58
N ILE A 90 -3.51 9.89 3.81
CA ILE A 90 -2.06 10.00 3.55
C ILE A 90 -1.81 10.21 2.05
N PHE A 91 -2.40 9.39 1.17
CA PHE A 91 -2.23 9.57 -0.27
C PHE A 91 -2.70 10.95 -0.74
N ARG A 92 -3.89 11.41 -0.30
CA ARG A 92 -4.40 12.74 -0.66
C ARG A 92 -3.43 13.86 -0.28
N ARG A 93 -2.77 13.74 0.88
CA ARG A 93 -1.84 14.74 1.43
C ARG A 93 -0.45 14.69 0.78
N GLU A 94 0.02 13.50 0.44
CA GLU A 94 1.42 13.26 0.07
C GLU A 94 1.66 13.04 -1.43
N GLN A 95 0.65 12.60 -2.20
CA GLN A 95 0.83 12.20 -3.61
C GLN A 95 1.48 13.29 -4.47
N SER A 96 1.16 14.56 -4.23
CA SER A 96 1.67 15.68 -5.03
C SER A 96 3.14 16.00 -4.76
N LYS A 97 3.74 15.43 -3.72
CA LYS A 97 5.17 15.56 -3.39
C LYS A 97 6.02 14.49 -4.05
N VAL A 98 5.40 13.56 -4.79
CA VAL A 98 6.11 12.52 -5.54
C VAL A 98 6.51 13.09 -6.90
N GLU A 99 7.82 13.27 -7.09
CA GLU A 99 8.39 13.91 -8.28
C GLU A 99 9.30 12.95 -9.06
N ASP A 100 9.76 11.87 -8.41
CA ASP A 100 10.74 10.92 -8.95
C ASP A 100 10.61 9.53 -8.31
N VAL A 101 11.53 8.64 -8.65
CA VAL A 101 11.56 7.26 -8.15
C VAL A 101 11.87 7.17 -6.66
N ASP A 102 12.64 8.11 -6.11
CA ASP A 102 13.07 8.09 -4.70
C ASP A 102 11.94 8.57 -3.79
N THR A 103 11.29 9.67 -4.17
CA THR A 103 10.11 10.21 -3.47
C THR A 103 8.91 9.26 -3.57
N MET A 104 8.70 8.59 -4.72
CA MET A 104 7.69 7.52 -4.82
C MET A 104 8.02 6.34 -3.91
N SER A 105 9.28 5.89 -3.91
CA SER A 105 9.73 4.82 -3.02
C SER A 105 9.51 5.19 -1.56
N GLY A 106 9.82 6.43 -1.18
CA GLY A 106 9.58 7.00 0.15
C GLY A 106 8.11 6.96 0.54
N LEU A 107 7.20 7.41 -0.35
CA LEU A 107 5.75 7.36 -0.09
C LEU A 107 5.25 5.92 0.05
N MET A 108 5.65 5.02 -0.85
CA MET A 108 5.20 3.62 -0.81
C MET A 108 5.77 2.84 0.38
N ARG A 109 6.87 3.32 0.97
CA ARG A 109 7.48 2.81 2.21
C ARG A 109 7.01 3.56 3.46
N TYR A 110 6.17 4.58 3.32
CA TYR A 110 5.86 5.51 4.38
C TYR A 110 5.07 4.86 5.52
N ASN A 111 5.64 4.95 6.73
CA ASN A 111 4.94 4.69 7.98
C ASN A 111 5.60 5.47 9.12
N ASN A 112 4.97 6.58 9.50
CA ASN A 112 5.37 7.38 10.64
C ASN A 112 4.28 7.37 11.73
N TYR A 113 3.77 6.17 12.05
CA TYR A 113 2.50 6.03 12.75
C TYR A 113 2.43 6.72 14.12
N THR A 114 3.56 6.89 14.81
CA THR A 114 3.62 7.55 16.13
C THR A 114 3.53 9.07 16.07
N HIS A 115 3.66 9.67 14.89
CA HIS A 115 3.61 11.12 14.69
C HIS A 115 2.58 11.56 13.64
N ASP A 116 2.15 10.68 12.75
CA ASP A 116 1.18 11.02 11.70
C ASP A 116 -0.25 11.13 12.27
N PRO A 117 -0.92 12.28 12.10
CA PRO A 117 -2.32 12.44 12.52
C PRO A 117 -3.28 11.43 11.88
N ALA A 118 -3.01 10.98 10.64
CA ALA A 118 -3.83 9.98 9.96
C ALA A 118 -3.70 8.58 10.61
N SER A 119 -2.64 8.34 11.37
CA SER A 119 -2.40 7.10 12.09
C SER A 119 -2.98 7.07 13.51
N ARG A 120 -3.57 8.18 13.98
CA ARG A 120 -4.24 8.26 15.29
C ARG A 120 -5.53 7.46 15.28
N CYS A 121 -5.83 6.84 16.41
CA CYS A 121 -7.11 6.18 16.67
C CYS A 121 -7.60 6.42 18.10
N ASN A 122 -8.88 6.13 18.33
CA ASN A 122 -9.43 6.03 19.68
C ASN A 122 -9.03 4.67 20.30
N CYS A 123 -7.75 4.55 20.62
CA CYS A 123 -7.07 3.32 20.97
C CYS A 123 -6.00 3.62 22.04
N THR A 124 -5.43 2.59 22.64
CA THR A 124 -4.31 2.71 23.57
C THR A 124 -3.22 1.73 23.15
N PRO A 125 -1.99 2.17 22.85
CA PRO A 125 -1.55 3.57 22.67
C PRO A 125 -2.33 4.30 21.55
N PRO A 126 -2.33 5.64 21.49
CA PRO A 126 -3.24 6.43 20.64
C PRO A 126 -2.90 6.43 19.13
N TYR A 127 -2.10 5.46 18.69
CA TYR A 127 -1.63 5.33 17.32
C TYR A 127 -1.67 3.87 16.88
N ASN A 128 -1.99 3.66 15.60
CA ASN A 128 -2.10 2.34 15.00
C ASN A 128 -1.00 2.13 13.94
N PRO A 129 -0.06 1.19 14.11
CA PRO A 129 1.02 0.94 13.16
C PRO A 129 0.56 0.34 11.82
N ALA A 130 -0.70 -0.08 11.72
CA ALA A 130 -1.33 -0.47 10.45
C ALA A 130 -1.95 0.72 9.69
N TYR A 131 -2.10 1.89 10.32
CA TYR A 131 -2.70 3.08 9.70
C TYR A 131 -1.67 3.91 8.93
N ALA A 132 -0.96 3.25 8.02
CA ALA A 132 0.09 3.82 7.18
C ALA A 132 0.04 3.23 5.77
N ILE A 133 0.81 3.78 4.82
CA ILE A 133 0.93 3.20 3.48
C ILE A 133 1.58 1.81 3.58
N ALA A 134 2.70 1.72 4.31
CA ALA A 134 3.40 0.47 4.57
C ALA A 134 3.21 0.02 6.03
N ALA A 135 2.14 -0.75 6.30
CA ALA A 135 1.79 -1.21 7.64
C ALA A 135 2.90 -2.04 8.33
N ARG A 136 2.98 -1.94 9.67
CA ARG A 136 3.90 -2.70 10.55
C ARG A 136 3.12 -3.36 11.71
N CYS A 137 2.36 -4.41 11.43
CA CYS A 137 1.50 -5.03 12.46
C CYS A 137 2.30 -5.75 13.55
N ASP A 138 3.59 -6.00 13.34
CA ASP A 138 4.50 -6.51 14.37
C ASP A 138 4.77 -5.51 15.52
N LEU A 139 4.50 -4.23 15.27
CA LEU A 139 4.68 -3.14 16.22
C LEU A 139 3.42 -2.80 17.03
N PHE A 140 2.33 -3.54 16.87
CA PHE A 140 1.21 -3.44 17.79
C PHE A 140 1.67 -3.78 19.21
N ASP A 141 1.23 -2.99 20.19
CA ASP A 141 1.48 -3.26 21.60
C ASP A 141 0.65 -4.49 22.02
N PRO A 142 1.27 -5.57 22.54
CA PRO A 142 0.55 -6.74 23.03
C PRO A 142 -0.49 -6.43 24.13
N LYS A 143 -0.32 -5.32 24.85
CA LYS A 143 -1.25 -4.84 25.89
C LYS A 143 -2.17 -3.74 25.39
N GLY A 144 -2.11 -3.42 24.10
CA GLY A 144 -2.90 -2.36 23.49
C GLY A 144 -4.36 -2.74 23.27
N SER A 145 -5.21 -1.73 23.12
CA SER A 145 -6.61 -1.82 22.74
C SER A 145 -6.84 -0.95 21.52
N TYR A 146 -7.36 -1.52 20.44
CA TYR A 146 -7.45 -0.87 19.13
C TYR A 146 -8.91 -0.69 18.67
N ASP A 147 -9.11 0.31 17.81
CA ASP A 147 -10.41 0.88 17.42
C ASP A 147 -11.22 0.00 16.45
N VAL A 148 -10.57 -0.92 15.74
CA VAL A 148 -11.23 -1.87 14.84
C VAL A 148 -10.82 -3.32 15.11
N PRO A 149 -11.67 -4.31 14.77
CA PRO A 149 -11.39 -5.72 15.06
C PRO A 149 -10.11 -6.22 14.37
N ARG A 150 -9.49 -7.24 14.96
CA ARG A 150 -8.28 -7.92 14.42
C ARG A 150 -7.05 -7.01 14.26
N MET A 151 -7.05 -5.83 14.87
CA MET A 151 -5.85 -5.00 15.05
C MET A 151 -5.07 -5.53 16.25
N THR A 152 -4.23 -6.53 15.99
CA THR A 152 -3.42 -7.19 17.01
C THR A 152 -2.04 -7.50 16.46
N ARG A 153 -1.10 -7.74 17.36
CA ARG A 153 0.29 -8.03 17.04
C ARG A 153 0.41 -9.36 16.29
N ILE A 154 0.84 -9.28 15.04
CA ILE A 154 1.07 -10.42 14.15
C ILE A 154 2.31 -10.18 13.29
N PRO A 155 2.98 -11.24 12.79
CA PRO A 155 4.06 -11.12 11.82
C PRO A 155 3.52 -10.76 10.43
N GLY A 156 2.90 -9.57 10.30
CA GLY A 156 2.24 -9.12 9.08
C GLY A 156 2.38 -7.62 8.84
N GLY A 157 2.19 -7.20 7.59
CA GLY A 157 2.37 -5.81 7.18
C GLY A 157 2.81 -5.70 5.73
N ALA A 158 3.38 -4.57 5.36
CA ALA A 158 4.04 -4.42 4.08
C ALA A 158 5.37 -5.18 4.08
N VAL A 159 5.58 -6.05 3.09
CA VAL A 159 6.76 -6.92 2.97
C VAL A 159 7.64 -6.60 1.76
N ASP A 160 7.19 -5.68 0.91
CA ASP A 160 7.96 -5.23 -0.25
C ASP A 160 7.47 -3.85 -0.73
N MET A 161 8.17 -3.34 -1.74
CA MET A 161 7.73 -2.27 -2.62
C MET A 161 8.26 -2.60 -4.02
N LYS A 162 7.43 -2.41 -5.06
CA LYS A 162 7.84 -2.53 -6.46
C LYS A 162 7.41 -1.28 -7.21
N LEU A 163 8.29 -0.77 -8.06
CA LEU A 163 8.11 0.48 -8.78
C LEU A 163 8.64 0.35 -10.19
N THR A 164 7.85 0.77 -11.17
CA THR A 164 8.31 1.00 -12.54
C THR A 164 7.82 2.38 -13.00
N ASN A 165 8.41 2.89 -14.08
CA ASN A 165 7.99 4.11 -14.74
C ASN A 165 7.98 3.87 -16.25
N TYR A 166 7.63 4.89 -17.04
CA TYR A 166 7.52 4.76 -18.50
C TYR A 166 8.80 4.22 -19.17
N ALA A 167 9.98 4.71 -18.76
CA ALA A 167 11.26 4.29 -19.34
C ALA A 167 11.61 2.86 -18.94
N MET A 168 11.50 2.55 -17.64
CA MET A 168 11.76 1.22 -17.10
C MET A 168 10.84 0.16 -17.69
N PHE A 169 9.54 0.47 -17.80
CA PHE A 169 8.55 -0.48 -18.32
C PHE A 169 8.87 -0.93 -19.76
N LYS A 170 9.35 -0.01 -20.61
CA LYS A 170 9.76 -0.34 -21.99
C LYS A 170 10.90 -1.36 -22.06
N ASN A 171 11.75 -1.37 -21.04
CA ASN A 171 12.90 -2.27 -20.93
C ASN A 171 12.62 -3.48 -20.02
N LEU A 172 11.37 -3.65 -19.54
CA LEU A 172 11.01 -4.66 -18.54
C LEU A 172 11.81 -4.53 -17.23
N GLU A 173 12.10 -3.29 -16.84
CA GLU A 173 12.85 -2.93 -15.63
C GLU A 173 11.90 -2.49 -14.51
N PHE A 174 12.35 -2.68 -13.27
CA PHE A 174 11.68 -2.15 -12.08
C PHE A 174 12.66 -2.02 -10.91
N ILE A 175 12.31 -1.16 -9.96
CA ILE A 175 12.94 -1.10 -8.64
C ILE A 175 12.13 -1.96 -7.68
N ALA A 176 12.81 -2.76 -6.86
CA ALA A 176 12.18 -3.47 -5.75
C ALA A 176 12.94 -3.23 -4.45
N ILE A 177 12.19 -3.08 -3.35
CA ILE A 177 12.72 -3.14 -1.99
C ILE A 177 12.04 -4.33 -1.31
N ASN A 178 12.82 -5.21 -0.71
CA ASN A 178 12.32 -6.41 -0.05
C ASN A 178 12.38 -6.24 1.48
N GLY A 179 11.31 -6.62 2.18
CA GLY A 179 11.18 -6.53 3.63
C GLY A 179 10.28 -5.39 4.16
N PRO A 180 10.00 -5.38 5.48
CA PRO A 180 9.20 -4.34 6.14
C PRO A 180 9.86 -2.95 6.11
N PRO A 181 9.07 -1.85 6.25
CA PRO A 181 9.65 -0.51 6.23
C PRO A 181 10.41 -0.28 7.53
N PHE A 182 11.53 0.42 7.43
CA PHE A 182 12.35 0.84 8.56
C PHE A 182 12.89 2.25 8.30
N HIS A 183 13.21 2.97 9.37
CA HIS A 183 13.98 4.21 9.26
C HIS A 183 15.46 3.87 9.50
N PRO A 184 16.41 4.36 8.68
CA PRO A 184 17.82 4.01 8.81
C PRO A 184 18.42 4.30 10.20
N ASP A 185 17.95 5.35 10.85
CA ASP A 185 18.33 5.73 12.22
C ASP A 185 17.57 4.95 13.31
N GLY A 186 16.58 4.13 12.93
CA GLY A 186 15.71 3.38 13.82
C GLY A 186 14.76 4.25 14.65
N SER A 187 14.62 5.54 14.35
CA SER A 187 13.94 6.51 15.23
C SER A 187 12.44 6.26 15.40
N VAL A 188 11.75 5.94 14.30
CA VAL A 188 10.30 5.66 14.31
C VAL A 188 10.00 4.19 14.04
N LEU A 189 10.71 3.58 13.10
CA LEU A 189 10.55 2.18 12.76
C LEU A 189 11.88 1.48 12.89
N PRO A 190 12.06 0.58 13.87
CA PRO A 190 13.22 -0.28 13.90
C PRO A 190 13.15 -1.26 12.72
N PRO A 191 14.29 -1.66 12.15
CA PRO A 191 14.34 -2.81 11.26
C PRO A 191 13.67 -4.02 11.89
N PHE A 192 12.87 -4.75 11.11
CA PHE A 192 12.30 -6.01 11.57
C PHE A 192 13.41 -7.06 11.68
N GLN A 193 13.40 -7.83 12.77
CA GLN A 193 14.36 -8.88 13.03
C GLN A 193 13.68 -10.07 13.70
N TRP A 194 13.77 -11.26 13.11
CA TRP A 194 13.07 -12.46 13.57
C TRP A 194 13.47 -12.83 15.00
N SER A 195 14.78 -12.93 15.26
CA SER A 195 15.35 -13.36 16.54
C SER A 195 14.97 -12.48 17.73
N THR A 196 14.67 -11.20 17.50
CA THR A 196 14.24 -10.25 18.54
C THR A 196 12.75 -9.93 18.49
N SER A 197 12.01 -10.44 17.50
CA SER A 197 10.58 -10.16 17.34
C SER A 197 9.71 -10.88 18.39
N GLY A 198 10.19 -11.99 18.94
CA GLY A 198 9.41 -12.87 19.81
C GLY A 198 8.36 -13.71 19.07
N PHE A 199 8.25 -13.62 17.74
CA PHE A 199 7.47 -14.56 16.94
C PHE A 199 8.18 -15.91 16.84
N GLN A 200 7.40 -17.00 16.83
CA GLN A 200 7.91 -18.39 16.78
C GLN A 200 7.61 -19.07 15.45
N ASP A 201 7.12 -18.30 14.47
CA ASP A 201 6.78 -18.76 13.13
C ASP A 201 8.03 -19.34 12.44
N LEU A 202 7.86 -20.40 11.64
CA LEU A 202 8.95 -20.95 10.82
C LEU A 202 9.28 -19.98 9.68
N HIS A 203 10.57 -19.77 9.46
CA HIS A 203 11.09 -18.80 8.48
C HIS A 203 12.42 -19.26 7.86
N ASP A 204 12.53 -20.55 7.55
CA ASP A 204 13.73 -21.12 6.94
C ASP A 204 14.10 -20.40 5.63
N GLY A 205 15.37 -20.02 5.50
CA GLY A 205 15.88 -19.29 4.34
C GLY A 205 15.61 -17.78 4.37
N HIS A 206 14.85 -17.27 5.35
CA HIS A 206 14.75 -15.83 5.55
C HIS A 206 16.03 -15.28 6.21
N PRO A 207 16.46 -14.06 5.84
CA PRO A 207 17.42 -13.32 6.65
C PRO A 207 16.83 -13.03 8.03
N ASP A 208 17.66 -13.10 9.09
CA ASP A 208 17.21 -12.76 10.44
C ASP A 208 16.75 -11.29 10.51
N LYS A 209 17.60 -10.37 10.04
CA LYS A 209 17.34 -8.92 10.06
C LYS A 209 17.05 -8.38 8.66
N TRP A 210 15.97 -7.61 8.55
CA TRP A 210 15.48 -7.06 7.29
C TRP A 210 15.84 -5.58 7.16
N MET A 211 16.96 -5.32 6.49
CA MET A 211 17.50 -3.97 6.24
C MET A 211 17.94 -3.79 4.78
N PHE A 212 17.13 -4.28 3.84
CA PHE A 212 17.48 -4.22 2.42
C PHE A 212 17.12 -2.86 1.80
N GLY A 213 18.03 -2.33 0.98
CA GLY A 213 17.80 -1.16 0.16
C GLY A 213 17.12 -1.49 -1.18
N PRO A 214 16.94 -0.47 -2.05
CA PRO A 214 16.40 -0.68 -3.38
C PRO A 214 17.36 -1.47 -4.28
N THR A 215 16.81 -2.46 -4.98
CA THR A 215 17.48 -3.21 -6.03
C THR A 215 16.86 -2.84 -7.37
N TYR A 216 17.71 -2.52 -8.34
CA TYR A 216 17.29 -2.25 -9.71
C TYR A 216 17.32 -3.55 -10.52
N HIS A 217 16.15 -4.05 -10.91
CA HIS A 217 16.03 -5.24 -11.73
C HIS A 217 16.07 -4.85 -13.22
N ARG A 218 16.96 -5.51 -13.97
CA ARG A 218 17.00 -5.42 -15.43
C ARG A 218 16.79 -6.78 -16.06
N TRP A 219 15.85 -6.84 -16.99
CA TRP A 219 15.63 -8.03 -17.78
C TRP A 219 16.87 -8.28 -18.67
N ASN A 220 17.32 -9.53 -18.76
CA ASN A 220 18.52 -9.99 -19.48
C ASN A 220 19.91 -9.64 -18.89
N SER A 221 19.99 -8.96 -17.74
CA SER A 221 21.25 -8.95 -16.97
C SER A 221 21.19 -10.07 -15.94
N CYS A 222 22.10 -11.05 -16.03
CA CYS A 222 22.37 -11.89 -14.87
C CYS A 222 22.76 -10.95 -13.72
N PRO A 223 22.19 -11.09 -12.51
CA PRO A 223 22.79 -10.48 -11.35
C PRO A 223 24.20 -11.06 -11.27
N ASN A 224 25.22 -10.21 -11.39
CA ASN A 224 26.58 -10.62 -11.07
C ASN A 224 26.55 -11.07 -9.60
N LEU A 225 26.62 -12.39 -9.39
CA LEU A 225 26.95 -13.01 -8.12
C LEU A 225 28.40 -12.69 -7.77
#